data_AF-A0A1I6SXP6-F1
#
_entry.id   AF-A0A1I6SXP6-F1
#
_cell.length_a   1.000
_cell.length_b   1.000
_cell.length_c   1.000
_cell.angle_alpha   90.00
_cell.angle_beta   90.00
_cell.angle_gamma   90.00
#
_symmetry.space_group_name_H-M   'P 1'
#
loop_
_entity.id
_entity.type
_entity.pdbx_description
1 polymer ?
#
loop_
_entity_poly.entity_id
_entity_poly.type
_entity_poly.pdbx_seq_one_letter_code
_entity_poly.pdbx_strand_id
1 'polypeptide(L)'
;MDARTSADHPLAEALRLLPRAPHGRAAVTRHALPLIVPACHRLSEDGRTVLLRIAGDALESGRLIDGTVVAYETNSRDAGEDLRPWGVQLIGTAHALVPSPAERATFAPLPAGRHYLRLTPTLATVRR
;
A
#
# COMPACT_ATOMS: atom_id res chain seq x y z
N MET A 1 -29.10 4.97 -9.23
CA MET A 1 -27.94 4.10 -9.51
C MET A 1 -26.70 4.87 -9.09
N ASP A 2 -26.25 4.64 -7.86
CA ASP A 2 -25.28 5.50 -7.17
C ASP A 2 -23.85 5.06 -7.53
N ALA A 3 -23.02 6.00 -8.00
CA ALA A 3 -21.64 5.72 -8.46
C ALA A 3 -20.75 5.12 -7.35
N ARG A 4 -21.15 5.25 -6.09
CA ARG A 4 -20.46 4.66 -4.93
C ARG A 4 -20.48 3.13 -4.92
N THR A 5 -21.57 2.49 -5.36
CA THR A 5 -21.69 1.02 -5.34
C THR A 5 -20.77 0.31 -6.37
N SER A 6 -20.35 1.01 -7.42
CA SER A 6 -19.48 0.44 -8.47
C SER A 6 -18.00 0.44 -8.11
N ALA A 7 -17.52 1.39 -7.29
CA ALA A 7 -16.12 1.48 -6.87
C ALA A 7 -15.81 0.56 -5.66
N ASP A 8 -16.83 0.27 -4.85
CA ASP A 8 -16.73 -0.64 -3.71
C ASP A 8 -16.39 -2.07 -4.14
N HIS A 9 -16.83 -2.51 -5.32
CA HIS A 9 -16.55 -3.86 -5.80
C HIS A 9 -15.07 -4.07 -6.18
N PRO A 10 -14.44 -3.22 -7.03
CA PRO A 10 -13.01 -3.27 -7.28
C PRO A 10 -12.15 -3.08 -6.02
N LEU A 11 -12.54 -2.17 -5.12
CA LEU A 11 -11.78 -1.92 -3.90
C LEU A 11 -11.84 -3.11 -2.92
N ALA A 12 -13.03 -3.66 -2.68
CA ALA A 12 -13.17 -4.84 -1.83
C ALA A 12 -12.41 -6.04 -2.42
N GLU A 13 -12.45 -6.24 -3.74
CA GLU A 13 -11.68 -7.31 -4.39
C GLU A 13 -10.17 -7.08 -4.27
N ALA A 14 -9.71 -5.86 -4.52
CA ALA A 14 -8.32 -5.48 -4.38
C ALA A 14 -7.80 -5.74 -2.96
N LEU A 15 -8.54 -5.29 -1.94
CA LEU A 15 -8.20 -5.51 -0.53
C LEU A 15 -8.23 -7.01 -0.16
N ARG A 16 -9.10 -7.82 -0.77
CA ARG A 16 -9.10 -9.29 -0.58
C ARG A 16 -7.88 -9.97 -1.21
N LEU A 17 -7.37 -9.46 -2.33
CA LEU A 17 -6.20 -10.01 -3.02
C LEU A 17 -4.88 -9.54 -2.40
N LEU A 18 -4.86 -8.31 -1.86
CA LEU A 18 -3.67 -7.67 -1.30
C LEU A 18 -2.83 -8.59 -0.39
N PRO A 19 -3.40 -9.38 0.56
CA PRO A 19 -2.62 -10.22 1.47
C PRO A 19 -1.90 -11.39 0.82
N ARG A 20 -2.18 -11.71 -0.45
CA ARG A 20 -1.52 -12.82 -1.17
C ARG A 20 -0.06 -12.54 -1.48
N ALA A 21 0.31 -11.26 -1.60
CA ALA A 21 1.70 -10.85 -1.75
C ALA A 21 2.22 -10.28 -0.41
N PRO A 22 3.48 -10.53 -0.04
CA PRO A 22 4.08 -9.94 1.16
C PRO A 22 4.55 -8.49 0.97
N HIS A 23 4.69 -8.03 -0.27
CA HIS A 23 5.20 -6.72 -0.63
C HIS A 23 4.73 -6.28 -2.02
N GLY A 24 5.12 -5.06 -2.39
CA GLY A 24 4.80 -4.43 -3.67
C GLY A 24 5.58 -3.12 -3.80
N ARG A 25 5.03 -2.18 -4.56
CA ARG A 25 5.67 -0.89 -4.85
C ARG A 25 4.71 0.25 -4.59
N ALA A 26 5.19 1.31 -3.93
CA ALA A 26 4.46 2.56 -3.78
C ALA A 26 5.01 3.59 -4.77
N ALA A 27 4.13 4.20 -5.57
CA ALA A 27 4.41 5.44 -6.25
C ALA A 27 4.07 6.60 -5.32
N VAL A 28 5.10 7.34 -4.91
CA VAL A 28 4.99 8.52 -4.05
C VAL A 28 5.49 9.74 -4.81
N THR A 29 5.14 10.94 -4.36
CA THR A 29 5.60 12.19 -4.98
C THR A 29 6.34 13.06 -3.98
N ARG A 30 7.44 13.67 -4.41
CA ARG A 30 8.16 14.73 -3.68
C ARG A 30 8.22 15.97 -4.55
N HIS A 31 7.53 17.04 -4.17
CA HIS A 31 7.44 18.26 -4.99
C HIS A 31 7.05 17.96 -6.46
N ALA A 32 6.04 17.10 -6.66
CA ALA A 32 5.60 16.59 -7.97
C ALA A 32 6.57 15.65 -8.72
N LEU A 33 7.77 15.36 -8.19
CA LEU A 33 8.65 14.33 -8.73
C LEU A 33 8.16 12.94 -8.30
N PRO A 34 7.87 12.01 -9.22
CA PRO A 34 7.45 10.66 -8.87
C PRO A 34 8.66 9.81 -8.45
N LEU A 35 8.48 9.01 -7.40
CA LEU A 35 9.42 7.97 -6.96
C LEU A 35 8.66 6.66 -6.81
N ILE A 36 9.25 5.57 -7.28
CA ILE A 36 8.75 4.22 -7.04
C ILE A 36 9.63 3.56 -5.98
N VAL A 37 9.03 3.21 -4.85
CA VAL A 37 9.76 2.64 -3.71
C VAL A 37 9.18 1.29 -3.31
N PRO A 38 10.01 0.29 -2.94
CA PRO A 38 9.52 -0.96 -2.38
C PRO A 38 8.76 -0.72 -1.06
N ALA A 39 7.63 -1.40 -0.88
CA ALA A 39 6.87 -1.32 0.35
C ALA A 39 6.22 -2.66 0.72
N CYS A 40 6.28 -2.98 2.01
CA CYS A 40 5.44 -4.03 2.60
C CYS A 40 4.10 -3.42 3.03
N HIS A 41 3.06 -4.24 3.08
CA HIS A 41 1.73 -3.81 3.51
C HIS A 41 1.12 -4.74 4.55
N ARG A 42 0.22 -4.17 5.35
CA ARG A 42 -0.71 -4.89 6.22
C ARG A 42 -2.06 -4.18 6.19
N LEU A 43 -3.14 -4.96 6.11
CA LEU A 43 -4.49 -4.42 6.23
C LEU A 43 -4.78 -4.07 7.69
N SER A 44 -5.55 -3.01 7.93
CA SER A 44 -6.14 -2.76 9.23
C SER A 44 -7.13 -3.87 9.61
N GLU A 45 -7.42 -3.99 10.90
CA GLU A 45 -8.37 -4.98 11.43
C GLU A 45 -9.77 -4.86 10.80
N ASP A 46 -10.19 -3.64 10.48
CA ASP A 46 -11.47 -3.37 9.82
C ASP A 46 -11.42 -3.58 8.29
N GLY A 47 -10.25 -3.91 7.75
CA GLY A 47 -10.02 -4.19 6.33
C GLY A 47 -10.09 -2.98 5.41
N ARG A 48 -10.19 -1.74 5.93
CA ARG A 48 -10.42 -0.54 5.09
C ARG A 48 -9.18 0.26 4.75
N THR A 49 -8.14 0.18 5.57
CA THR A 49 -6.90 0.93 5.37
C THR A 49 -5.72 0.01 5.22
N VAL A 50 -4.66 0.52 4.61
CA VAL A 50 -3.42 -0.22 4.39
C VAL A 50 -2.30 0.47 5.14
N LEU A 51 -1.72 -0.22 6.11
CA LEU A 51 -0.45 0.19 6.71
C LEU A 51 0.67 -0.21 5.76
N LEU A 52 1.30 0.77 5.14
CA LEU A 52 2.49 0.61 4.31
C LEU A 52 3.74 0.82 5.16
N ARG A 53 4.75 -0.01 4.92
CA ARG A 53 6.10 0.12 5.47
C ARG A 53 7.07 0.25 4.31
N ILE A 54 7.64 1.44 4.16
CA ILE A 54 8.61 1.75 3.12
C ILE A 54 10.02 1.59 3.69
N ALA A 55 10.88 0.94 2.92
CA ALA A 55 12.29 0.75 3.27
C ALA A 55 13.12 1.96 2.81
N GLY A 56 14.01 2.46 3.67
CA GLY A 56 15.18 3.23 3.28
C GLY A 56 15.02 4.75 3.17
N ASP A 57 16.19 5.39 3.15
CA ASP A 57 16.57 6.78 2.86
C ASP A 57 15.83 7.51 1.74
N ALA A 58 15.15 6.78 0.83
CA ALA A 58 14.32 7.35 -0.24
C ALA A 58 13.31 8.41 0.26
N LEU A 59 12.98 8.39 1.56
CA LEU A 59 12.13 9.34 2.24
C LEU A 59 12.83 9.91 3.47
N GLU A 60 13.96 10.61 3.29
CA GLU A 60 14.74 11.37 4.30
C GLU A 60 13.92 11.95 5.47
N SER A 61 12.68 12.38 5.20
CA SER A 61 11.66 12.52 6.22
C SER A 61 10.30 12.08 5.67
N GLY A 62 9.70 11.04 6.21
CA GLY A 62 8.32 10.63 5.88
C GLY A 62 7.27 11.76 5.96
N ARG A 63 7.62 12.94 6.54
CA ARG A 63 6.88 14.19 6.44
C ARG A 63 6.60 14.67 5.01
N LEU A 64 7.51 14.41 4.06
CA LEU A 64 7.36 14.92 2.68
C LEU A 64 6.19 14.28 1.93
N ILE A 65 5.74 13.12 2.38
CA ILE A 65 4.66 12.35 1.75
C ILE A 65 3.39 12.28 2.61
N ASP A 66 3.42 12.89 3.80
CA ASP A 66 2.24 12.96 4.67
C ASP A 66 1.14 13.81 4.02
N GLY A 67 -0.06 13.24 3.91
CA GLY A 67 -1.22 13.87 3.27
C GLY A 67 -1.17 13.87 1.74
N THR A 68 -0.22 13.17 1.12
CA THR A 68 -0.10 13.08 -0.33
C THR A 68 -0.87 11.90 -0.91
N VAL A 69 -1.17 11.96 -2.21
CA VAL A 69 -1.72 10.83 -2.95
C VAL A 69 -0.61 9.82 -3.21
N VAL A 70 -0.86 8.57 -2.86
CA VAL A 70 0.02 7.44 -3.10
C VAL A 70 -0.73 6.40 -3.93
N ALA A 71 -0.07 5.88 -4.95
CA ALA A 71 -0.49 4.65 -5.60
C ALA A 71 0.33 3.49 -5.02
N TYR A 72 -0.32 2.39 -4.67
CA TYR A 72 0.32 1.17 -4.22
C TYR A 72 -0.07 0.02 -5.14
N GLU A 73 0.92 -0.74 -5.61
CA GLU A 73 0.71 -1.87 -6.51
C GLU A 73 1.38 -3.13 -5.97
N THR A 74 0.72 -4.26 -6.17
CA THR A 74 1.27 -5.60 -5.97
C THR A 74 0.63 -6.59 -6.93
N ASN A 75 1.31 -7.71 -7.20
CA ASN A 75 0.86 -8.68 -8.17
C ASN A 75 1.31 -10.10 -7.89
N SER A 76 0.88 -11.03 -8.75
CA SER A 76 1.18 -12.46 -8.61
C SER A 76 2.68 -12.76 -8.58
N ARG A 77 3.53 -12.01 -9.27
CA ARG A 77 4.99 -12.19 -9.21
C ARG A 77 5.57 -11.79 -7.87
N ASP A 78 5.06 -10.70 -7.27
CA ASP A 78 5.44 -10.30 -5.92
C ASP A 78 5.01 -11.36 -4.88
N ALA A 79 4.00 -12.18 -5.20
CA ALA A 79 3.56 -13.36 -4.43
C ALA A 79 4.31 -14.66 -4.77
N GLY A 80 5.19 -14.68 -5.77
CA GLY A 80 5.84 -15.91 -6.26
C GLY A 80 4.91 -16.84 -7.05
N GLU A 81 3.80 -16.32 -7.59
CA GLU A 81 2.80 -17.03 -8.38
C GLU A 81 2.89 -16.67 -9.87
N ASP A 82 3.36 -17.61 -10.69
CA ASP A 82 3.53 -17.37 -12.14
C ASP A 82 2.35 -17.88 -13.01
N LEU A 83 1.57 -18.85 -12.52
CA LEU A 83 0.58 -19.59 -13.34
C LEU A 83 -0.81 -18.93 -13.41
N ARG A 84 -1.06 -17.92 -12.57
CA ARG A 84 -2.34 -17.23 -12.44
C ARG A 84 -2.05 -15.73 -12.28
N PRO A 85 -1.79 -15.00 -13.38
CA PRO A 85 -1.48 -13.59 -13.27
C PRO A 85 -2.64 -12.85 -12.62
N TRP A 86 -2.30 -11.98 -11.68
CA TRP A 86 -3.22 -11.01 -11.11
C TRP A 86 -2.42 -9.79 -10.68
N GLY A 87 -3.11 -8.68 -10.48
CA GLY A 87 -2.50 -7.49 -9.89
C GLY A 87 -3.54 -6.58 -9.30
N VAL A 88 -3.11 -5.84 -8.29
CA VAL A 88 -3.92 -4.89 -7.54
C VAL A 88 -3.20 -3.56 -7.56
N GLN A 89 -3.94 -2.51 -7.89
CA GLN A 89 -3.52 -1.14 -7.65
C GLN A 89 -4.52 -0.47 -6.72
N LEU A 90 -4.01 0.19 -5.68
CA LEU A 90 -4.75 1.01 -4.75
C LEU A 90 -4.26 2.46 -4.88
N ILE A 91 -5.17 3.41 -4.93
CA ILE A 91 -4.84 4.83 -4.93
C ILE A 91 -5.64 5.50 -3.82
N GLY A 92 -4.98 6.37 -3.07
CA GLY A 92 -5.62 7.12 -2.00
C GLY A 92 -4.66 8.06 -1.29
N THR A 93 -5.15 8.70 -0.24
CA THR A 93 -4.34 9.59 0.59
C THR A 93 -3.58 8.77 1.63
N ALA A 94 -2.28 9.05 1.76
CA ALA A 94 -1.41 8.40 2.74
C ALA A 94 -0.99 9.39 3.82
N HIS A 95 -1.06 8.96 5.08
CA HIS A 95 -0.62 9.75 6.23
C HIS A 95 0.52 9.07 6.97
N ALA A 96 1.55 9.84 7.34
CA ALA A 96 2.65 9.34 8.14
C ALA A 96 2.19 9.04 9.57
N LEU A 97 2.66 7.94 10.14
CA LEU A 97 2.35 7.58 11.52
C LEU A 97 3.48 6.83 12.20
N VAL A 98 3.37 6.74 13.53
CA VAL A 98 4.10 5.76 14.33
C VAL A 98 3.14 4.62 14.66
N PRO A 99 3.27 3.44 14.03
CA PRO A 99 2.40 2.30 14.33
C PRO A 99 2.61 1.79 15.75
N SER A 100 1.62 1.11 16.32
CA SER A 100 1.74 0.43 17.61
C SER A 100 2.79 -0.70 17.56
N PRO A 101 3.32 -1.15 18.72
CA PRO A 101 4.21 -2.32 18.76
C PRO A 101 3.61 -3.57 18.09
N ALA A 102 2.30 -3.80 18.29
CA ALA A 102 1.58 -4.92 17.69
C ALA A 102 1.53 -4.81 16.17
N GLU A 103 1.17 -3.64 15.63
CA GLU A 103 1.17 -3.38 14.19
C GLU A 103 2.57 -3.57 13.59
N ARG A 104 3.63 -3.10 14.27
CA ARG A 104 5.01 -3.31 13.82
C ARG A 104 5.40 -4.78 13.79
N ALA A 105 4.96 -5.57 14.77
CA ALA A 105 5.27 -6.99 14.90
C ALA A 105 4.62 -7.83 13.80
N THR A 106 3.53 -7.37 13.18
CA THR A 106 2.90 -8.07 12.04
C THR A 106 3.81 -8.13 10.81
N PHE A 107 4.78 -7.23 10.70
CA PHE A 107 5.75 -7.25 9.63
C PHE A 107 7.01 -8.01 10.02
N ALA A 108 7.63 -8.69 9.04
CA ALA A 108 8.93 -9.32 9.25
C ALA A 108 9.97 -8.30 9.76
N PRO A 109 10.94 -8.71 10.60
CA PRO A 109 12.07 -7.88 11.01
C PRO A 109 12.86 -7.35 9.80
N LEU A 110 13.42 -6.14 9.89
CA LEU A 110 14.19 -5.49 8.80
C LEU A 110 15.34 -4.62 9.40
N PRO A 111 16.27 -4.09 8.59
CA PRO A 111 17.22 -3.07 9.03
C PRO A 111 16.55 -1.73 9.43
N ALA A 112 17.37 -0.77 9.92
CA ALA A 112 16.94 0.55 10.41
C ALA A 112 16.52 1.51 9.27
N GLY A 113 15.76 2.57 9.60
CA GLY A 113 15.29 3.58 8.64
C GLY A 113 13.96 3.24 7.95
N ARG A 114 12.87 3.10 8.72
CA ARG A 114 11.56 2.70 8.18
C ARG A 114 10.52 3.78 8.40
N HIS A 115 9.84 4.15 7.32
CA HIS A 115 8.69 5.05 7.37
C HIS A 115 7.41 4.24 7.24
N TYR A 116 6.43 4.58 8.07
CA TYR A 116 5.11 3.97 8.04
C TYR A 116 4.08 4.98 7.57
N LEU A 117 3.23 4.53 6.67
CA LEU A 117 2.12 5.31 6.15
C LEU A 117 0.83 4.54 6.31
N ARG A 118 -0.25 5.24 6.62
CA ARG A 118 -1.59 4.71 6.51
C ARG A 118 -2.21 5.24 5.23
N LEU A 119 -2.32 4.36 4.25
CA LEU A 119 -3.04 4.61 3.02
C LEU A 119 -4.53 4.35 3.27
N THR A 120 -5.35 5.36 3.00
CA THR A 120 -6.81 5.22 2.91
C THR A 120 -7.18 5.16 1.43
N PRO A 121 -7.33 3.96 0.85
CA PRO A 121 -7.62 3.82 -0.56
C PRO A 121 -9.02 4.32 -0.89
N THR A 122 -9.14 5.10 -1.95
CA THR A 122 -10.41 5.61 -2.48
C THR A 122 -10.69 5.08 -3.89
N LEU A 123 -9.65 4.60 -4.58
CA LEU A 123 -9.74 3.99 -5.90
C LEU A 123 -8.94 2.68 -5.91
N ALA A 124 -9.44 1.70 -6.65
CA ALA A 124 -8.74 0.45 -6.88
C ALA A 124 -8.89 -0.04 -8.31
N THR A 125 -7.93 -0.83 -8.77
CA THR A 125 -8.00 -1.60 -10.00
C THR A 125 -7.49 -3.01 -9.74
N VAL A 126 -8.17 -3.99 -10.34
CA VAL A 126 -7.76 -5.40 -10.33
C VAL A 126 -7.51 -5.85 -11.76
N ARG A 127 -6.35 -6.45 -12.03
CA ARG A 127 -6.00 -7.08 -13.31
C ARG A 127 -5.92 -8.60 -13.14
N ARG A 128 -6.32 -9.35 -14.16
CA ARG A 128 -6.28 -10.82 -14.24
C ARG A 128 -5.76 -11.24 -15.61
#